data_AF-A0A1Q8VDL0-F1
#
_entry.id   AF-A0A1Q8VDL0-F1
#
_cell.length_a   1.000
_cell.length_b   1.000
_cell.length_c   1.000
_cell.angle_alpha   90.00
_cell.angle_beta   90.00
_cell.angle_gamma   90.00
#
_symmetry.space_group_name_H-M   'P 1'
#
loop_
_entity.id
_entity.type
_entity.pdbx_description
1 polymer ?
#
loop_
_entity_poly.entity_id
_entity_poly.type
_entity_poly.pdbx_seq_one_letter_code
_entity_poly.pdbx_strand_id
1 'polypeptide(L)' 'MVIAGLVPMSTVDWPDRLTATVFLQGCPWNCFYCHNRDLIPVRTPGQVAWEEVRALLRRRRGLLDGV' A
#
# COMPACT_ATOMS: atom_id res chain seq x y z
N MET A 1 0.21 -11.84 6.85
CA MET A 1 0.31 -10.41 6.47
C MET A 1 -0.81 -10.16 5.46
N VAL A 2 -1.64 -9.15 5.70
CA VAL A 2 -2.81 -8.83 4.86
C VAL A 2 -2.69 -7.39 4.37
N ILE A 3 -3.34 -7.07 3.25
CA ILE A 3 -3.22 -5.76 2.62
C ILE A 3 -4.35 -4.88 3.15
N ALA A 4 -3.97 -3.78 3.80
CA ALA A 4 -4.90 -2.83 4.41
C ALA A 4 -5.35 -1.76 3.43
N GLY A 5 -4.53 -1.44 2.42
CA GLY A 5 -4.87 -0.40 1.46
C GLY A 5 -4.00 -0.44 0.22
N LEU A 6 -4.49 0.25 -0.82
CA LEU A 6 -3.83 0.36 -2.11
C LEU A 6 -4.02 1.77 -2.65
N VAL A 7 -2.90 2.47 -2.86
CA VAL A 7 -2.89 3.72 -3.62
C VAL A 7 -2.48 3.39 -5.06
N PRO A 8 -3.36 3.58 -6.04
CA PRO A 8 -3.12 3.08 -7.40
C PRO A 8 -2.07 3.87 -8.20
N MET A 9 -1.70 5.06 -7.71
CA MET A 9 -0.62 5.88 -8.24
C MET A 9 -0.13 6.85 -7.16
N SER A 10 1.17 6.92 -6.95
CA SER A 10 1.88 7.85 -6.07
C SER A 10 3.07 8.45 -6.80
N THR A 11 3.33 9.72 -6.51
CA THR A 11 4.48 10.49 -7.02
C THR A 11 5.50 10.78 -5.92
N VAL A 12 5.28 10.31 -4.69
CA VAL A 12 6.05 10.72 -3.50
C VAL A 12 6.65 9.55 -2.74
N ASP A 13 6.18 8.33 -2.95
CA ASP A 13 6.64 7.16 -2.19
C ASP A 13 7.95 6.57 -2.73
N TRP A 14 8.39 6.99 -3.93
CA TRP A 14 9.70 6.68 -4.49
C TRP A 14 10.23 7.87 -5.30
N PRO A 15 11.40 8.43 -4.96
CA PRO A 15 12.02 9.52 -5.72
C PRO A 15 12.12 9.23 -7.22
N ASP A 16 11.67 10.18 -8.04
CA ASP A 16 11.71 10.14 -9.51
C ASP A 16 10.97 8.96 -10.16
N ARG A 17 10.01 8.35 -9.47
CA ARG A 17 9.25 7.18 -9.95
C ARG A 17 7.76 7.34 -9.71
N LEU A 18 6.96 6.99 -10.71
CA LEU A 18 5.52 6.80 -10.56
C LEU A 18 5.25 5.39 -10.03
N THR A 19 4.71 5.27 -8.83
CA THR A 19 4.54 3.98 -8.15
C THR A 19 3.10 3.69 -7.78
N ALA A 20 2.75 2.43 -7.55
CA ALA A 20 1.59 2.11 -6.72
C ALA A 20 2.08 1.84 -5.29
N THR A 21 1.30 2.18 -4.27
CA THR A 21 1.71 1.98 -2.87
C THR A 21 0.77 0.97 -2.22
N VAL A 22 1.34 -0.13 -1.70
CA VAL A 22 0.59 -1.19 -1.02
C VAL A 22 0.80 -1.05 0.50
N PHE A 23 -0.27 -0.73 1.22
CA PHE A 23 -0.23 -0.66 2.68
C PHE A 23 -0.53 -2.04 3.28
N LEU A 24 0.35 -2.47 4.18
CA LEU A 24 0.21 -3.73 4.90
C LEU A 24 -0.42 -3.48 6.26
N GLN A 25 -1.21 -4.44 6.74
CA GLN A 25 -1.80 -4.37 8.06
C GLN A 25 -0.82 -4.83 9.14
N GLY A 26 -0.71 -4.02 10.19
CA GLY A 26 0.09 -4.26 11.38
C GLY A 26 1.33 -3.37 11.43
N CYS A 27 1.54 -2.69 12.55
CA CYS A 27 2.77 -1.96 12.86
C CYS A 27 3.11 -2.17 14.34
N PRO A 28 4.35 -2.57 14.70
CA PRO A 28 4.74 -2.77 16.09
C PRO A 28 4.93 -1.46 16.87
N TRP A 29 4.90 -0.31 16.18
CA TRP A 29 5.09 1.00 16.78
C TRP A 29 3.77 1.75 16.98
N ASN A 30 3.74 2.58 18.01
CA ASN A 30 2.62 3.46 18.34
C ASN A 30 3.09 4.94 18.35
N CYS A 31 3.64 5.39 17.21
CA CYS A 31 4.19 6.74 17.07
C CYS A 31 3.07 7.79 17.19
N PHE A 32 3.29 8.85 17.99
CA PHE A 32 2.29 9.91 18.18
C PHE A 32 1.98 10.70 16.89
N TYR A 33 2.94 10.77 15.97
CA TYR A 33 2.84 11.45 14.68
C TYR A 33 2.40 10.53 13.53
N CYS A 34 2.01 9.28 13.81
CA CYS A 34 1.67 8.34 12.74
C CYS A 34 0.43 8.85 11.98
N HIS A 35 0.56 9.00 10.66
CA HIS A 35 -0.57 9.34 9.79
C HIS A 35 -1.44 8.11 9.46
N ASN A 36 -0.90 6.91 9.64
CA ASN A 36 -1.54 5.63 9.28
C ASN A 36 -1.88 4.80 10.52
N ARG A 37 -2.51 5.41 11.54
CA ARG A 37 -2.76 4.77 12.84
C ARG A 37 -3.64 3.52 12.73
N ASP A 38 -4.53 3.49 11.74
CA ASP A 38 -5.41 2.35 11.46
C ASP A 38 -4.63 1.10 11.03
N LEU A 39 -3.37 1.25 10.61
CA LEU A 39 -2.48 0.14 10.29
C LEU A 39 -1.83 -0.49 11.52
N ILE A 40 -1.88 0.14 12.70
CA ILE A 40 -1.21 -0.35 13.92
C ILE A 40 -1.74 -1.73 14.36
N PRO A 41 -3.08 -1.96 14.47
CA PRO A 41 -3.59 -3.24 14.93
C PRO A 41 -3.19 -4.40 14.01
N VAL A 42 -2.59 -5.46 14.58
CA VAL A 42 -2.06 -6.59 13.79
C VAL A 42 -3.10 -7.65 13.42
N ARG A 43 -4.29 -7.59 14.01
CA ARG A 43 -5.38 -8.58 13.82
C ARG A 43 -6.52 -8.08 12.95
N THR A 44 -6.45 -6.86 12.43
CA THR A 44 -7.45 -6.34 11.51
C THR A 44 -7.41 -7.16 10.20
N PRO A 45 -8.57 -7.57 9.65
CA PRO A 45 -8.61 -8.19 8.33
C PRO A 45 -8.11 -7.23 7.25
N GLY A 46 -7.49 -7.77 6.20
CA GLY A 46 -7.13 -6.97 5.03
C GLY A 46 -8.37 -6.47 4.31
N GLN A 47 -8.28 -5.28 3.71
CA GLN A 47 -9.35 -4.65 2.94
C GLN A 47 -9.18 -4.84 1.43
N VAL A 48 -7.98 -5.20 0.98
CA VAL A 48 -7.66 -5.34 -0.45
C VAL A 48 -7.21 -6.77 -0.71
N ALA A 49 -7.85 -7.43 -1.69
CA ALA A 49 -7.40 -8.75 -2.12
C ALA A 49 -6.11 -8.64 -2.95
N TRP A 50 -5.23 -9.65 -2.84
CA TRP A 50 -4.01 -9.68 -3.62
C TRP A 50 -4.26 -9.66 -5.14
N GLU A 51 -5.35 -10.28 -5.60
CA GLU A 51 -5.70 -10.26 -7.02
C GLU A 51 -6.02 -8.85 -7.53
N GLU A 52 -6.55 -7.97 -6.68
CA GLU A 52 -6.81 -6.57 -7.05
C GLU A 52 -5.50 -5.81 -7.28
N VAL A 53 -4.49 -6.03 -6.42
CA VAL A 53 -3.14 -5.47 -6.62
C VAL A 53 -2.55 -5.98 -7.94
N ARG A 54 -2.60 -7.29 -8.18
CA ARG A 54 -2.10 -7.88 -9.43
C ARG A 54 -2.82 -7.34 -10.66
N ALA A 55 -4.13 -7.18 -10.59
CA ALA A 55 -4.94 -6.62 -11.67
C ALA A 55 -4.56 -5.18 -11.97
N LEU A 56 -4.34 -4.35 -10.93
CA LEU A 56 -3.85 -2.99 -11.09
C LEU A 56 -2.48 -2.97 -11.79
N LEU A 57 -1.51 -3.75 -11.30
CA LEU A 57 -0.14 -3.76 -11.84
C LEU A 57 -0.11 -4.24 -13.29
N ARG A 58 -0.90 -5.26 -13.65
CA ARG A 58 -1.05 -5.70 -15.05
C ARG A 58 -1.61 -4.58 -15.93
N ARG A 59 -2.69 -3.92 -15.48
CA ARG A 59 -3.33 -2.82 -16.22
C ARG A 59 -2.43 -1.60 -16.40
N ARG A 60 -1.50 -1.36 -15.46
CA ARG A 60 -0.62 -0.18 -15.44
C ARG A 60 0.82 -0.46 -15.87
N ARG A 61 1.07 -1.60 -16.51
CA ARG A 61 2.39 -1.94 -17.05
C ARG A 61 2.83 -0.89 -18.07
N GLY A 62 4.01 -0.31 -17.86
CA GLY A 62 4.55 0.79 -18.68
C GLY A 62 4.03 2.19 -18.33
N LEU A 63 3.10 2.31 -17.38
CA LEU A 63 2.65 3.59 -16.81
C LEU A 63 3.18 3.83 -15.39
N LEU A 64 3.39 2.75 -14.64
CA LEU A 64 4.08 2.78 -13.34
C LEU A 64 5.50 2.26 -13.51
N ASP A 65 6.44 2.91 -12.85
CA ASP A 65 7.83 2.51 -12.75
C ASP A 65 8.06 1.47 -11.65
N GLY A 66 7.16 1.37 -10.67
CA GLY A 66 7.31 0.47 -9.53
C GLY A 66 6.04 0.27 -8.69
N VAL A 67 6.17 -0.58 -7.69
CA VAL A 67 5.22 -0.83 -6.59
C VAL A 67 6.00 -1.05 -5.30
#